data_AF-A0A1Y2XD53-F1
#
_entry.id   AF-A0A1Y2XD53-F1
#
_cell.length_a   1.000
_cell.length_b   1.000
_cell.length_c   1.000
_cell.angle_alpha   90.00
_cell.angle_beta   90.00
_cell.angle_gamma   90.00
#
_symmetry.space_group_name_H-M   'P 1'
#
loop_
_entity.id
_entity.type
_entity.pdbx_description
1 polymer ?
#
loop_
_entity_poly.entity_id
_entity_poly.type
_entity_poly.pdbx_seq_one_letter_code
_entity_poly.pdbx_strand_id
1 'polypeptide(L)'
;MSPLDEMAKLNHGGIFGIGDLRDIWREDELNILLDRRLTNEEIAFIRDGLIRTISLLNFMNYNLTRLRQQVEHWIKNSQKFDDNLPTLGRTGLSWPEKENFQIFLNTLPKFAAPVLEEGFDTKLKLNEVMPFEVTDDKLDIVSHHIVNGHLKRLDGSVQRQRVIRKRLDTAQSRSEIDILRYLRDRLPTNIQICTCICLVESNDGETTHSLSLYAEYGDLEGVMKSNISSEKCIIPCLGQLKGVAEALQFLHDKLAPDKDSHYCHLDLKPHNIVVFGLGSEPLSCDNVGIWKIIDFGISKVSKSHKTLVTTILGKDPPYRVTHTVSTTTQQIGGIYQAPEVNYQNEKQMGRRSDIWSLGCIMAEILAASLGTLTNLREKMIQNRTAGHRLMNGNQSPYVFYEGKKSCICFLDESGFRVHKTLIYELNEMTRRGNPAFHEVLTECKGLIEKMVVIKRKKRMRSEHVVETLNHILEIPIPENETGGTQAT
;
A
#
# COMPACT_ATOMS: atom_id res chain seq x y z
N MET A 1 -33.50 -14.24 24.83
CA MET A 1 -32.57 -13.09 24.89
C MET A 1 -33.15 -12.11 23.89
N SER A 2 -33.50 -10.90 24.31
CA SER A 2 -34.21 -9.99 23.38
C SER A 2 -33.26 -9.45 22.30
N PRO A 3 -33.76 -9.00 21.13
CA PRO A 3 -32.96 -8.27 20.15
C PRO A 3 -32.30 -7.03 20.77
N LEU A 4 -32.92 -6.47 21.81
CA LEU A 4 -32.37 -5.40 22.63
C LEU A 4 -31.14 -5.86 23.44
N ASP A 5 -31.14 -7.08 24.00
CA ASP A 5 -29.98 -7.64 24.72
C ASP A 5 -28.86 -8.04 23.77
N GLU A 6 -29.18 -8.51 22.56
CA GLU A 6 -28.19 -8.77 21.51
C GLU A 6 -27.59 -7.46 20.98
N MET A 7 -28.41 -6.49 20.56
CA MET A 7 -27.93 -5.17 20.11
C MET A 7 -27.22 -4.36 21.23
N ALA A 8 -27.57 -4.55 22.51
CA ALA A 8 -26.90 -3.91 23.64
C ALA A 8 -25.57 -4.59 24.03
N LYS A 9 -25.44 -5.92 23.93
CA LYS A 9 -24.14 -6.61 24.02
C LYS A 9 -23.19 -6.19 22.89
N LEU A 10 -23.76 -5.77 21.76
CA LEU A 10 -23.06 -5.28 20.56
C LEU A 10 -22.59 -3.80 20.66
N ASN A 11 -23.07 -3.01 21.63
CA ASN A 11 -22.56 -1.67 21.94
C ASN A 11 -21.10 -1.66 22.45
N HIS A 12 -20.57 -2.83 22.83
CA HIS A 12 -19.16 -3.02 23.18
C HIS A 12 -18.27 -3.46 22.00
N GLY A 13 -18.77 -3.41 20.75
CA GLY A 13 -17.94 -3.54 19.54
C GLY A 13 -18.42 -4.48 18.41
N GLY A 14 -19.70 -4.84 18.30
CA GLY A 14 -20.20 -5.70 17.20
C GLY A 14 -21.09 -4.96 16.18
N ILE A 15 -20.67 -4.86 14.90
CA ILE A 15 -20.98 -5.61 13.64
C ILE A 15 -22.44 -5.57 13.18
N PHE A 16 -22.68 -5.12 11.92
CA PHE A 16 -23.84 -5.54 11.12
C PHE A 16 -23.49 -5.56 9.61
N GLY A 17 -23.24 -6.73 9.04
CA GLY A 17 -23.52 -6.95 7.62
C GLY A 17 -25.04 -7.12 7.39
N ILE A 18 -25.53 -6.92 6.17
CA ILE A 18 -26.97 -7.12 5.86
C ILE A 18 -27.44 -8.55 6.16
N GLY A 19 -26.54 -9.53 6.00
CA GLY A 19 -26.79 -10.93 6.40
C GLY A 19 -27.06 -11.05 7.90
N ASP A 20 -26.20 -10.43 8.72
CA ASP A 20 -26.34 -10.44 10.19
C ASP A 20 -27.65 -9.79 10.64
N LEU A 21 -28.10 -8.72 9.96
CA LEU A 21 -29.39 -8.10 10.27
C LEU A 21 -30.58 -9.04 10.06
N ARG A 22 -30.53 -9.90 9.04
CA ARG A 22 -31.60 -10.88 8.77
C ARG A 22 -31.62 -12.01 9.80
N ASP A 23 -30.47 -12.34 10.35
CA ASP A 23 -30.32 -13.36 11.40
C ASP A 23 -30.75 -12.83 12.78
N ILE A 24 -30.59 -11.52 13.03
CA ILE A 24 -31.08 -10.85 14.23
C ILE A 24 -32.61 -10.68 14.18
N TRP A 25 -33.13 -10.17 13.06
CA TRP A 25 -34.56 -9.93 12.89
C TRP A 25 -35.26 -11.16 12.31
N ARG A 26 -35.32 -12.20 13.15
CA ARG A 26 -36.11 -13.41 12.90
C ARG A 26 -37.62 -13.11 12.95
N GLU A 27 -38.43 -14.04 12.44
CA GLU A 27 -39.88 -13.89 12.41
C GLU A 27 -40.48 -13.63 13.80
N ASP A 28 -40.03 -14.38 14.81
CA ASP A 28 -40.40 -14.21 16.21
C ASP A 28 -40.08 -12.81 16.72
N GLU A 29 -38.90 -12.27 16.38
CA GLU A 29 -38.48 -10.95 16.83
C GLU A 29 -39.26 -9.82 16.15
N LEU A 30 -39.59 -9.97 14.86
CA LEU A 30 -40.47 -9.03 14.16
C LEU A 30 -41.90 -9.06 14.70
N ASN A 31 -42.41 -10.25 15.04
CA ASN A 31 -43.70 -10.40 15.69
C ASN A 31 -43.73 -9.74 17.08
N ILE A 32 -42.63 -9.84 17.85
CA ILE A 32 -42.48 -9.17 19.16
C ILE A 32 -42.43 -7.64 18.98
N LEU A 33 -41.66 -7.14 18.02
CA LEU A 33 -41.55 -5.71 17.74
C LEU A 33 -42.93 -5.10 17.45
N LEU A 34 -43.73 -5.77 16.64
CA LEU A 34 -45.06 -5.31 16.21
C LEU A 34 -46.21 -5.74 17.10
N ASP A 35 -45.96 -6.65 18.05
CA ASP A 35 -46.97 -7.17 18.99
C ASP A 35 -48.19 -7.77 18.28
N ARG A 36 -47.91 -8.42 17.14
CA ARG A 36 -48.87 -9.18 16.36
C ARG A 36 -48.15 -10.18 15.47
N ARG A 37 -48.89 -11.20 15.01
CA ARG A 37 -48.39 -12.13 14.00
C ARG A 37 -48.39 -11.46 12.63
N LEU A 38 -47.23 -11.45 11.99
CA LEU A 38 -47.03 -10.98 10.61
C LEU A 38 -47.34 -12.10 9.61
N THR A 39 -47.75 -11.72 8.40
CA THR A 39 -47.83 -12.67 7.28
C THR A 39 -46.45 -12.91 6.66
N ASN A 40 -46.30 -14.00 5.90
CA ASN A 40 -45.05 -14.27 5.16
C ASN A 40 -44.69 -13.14 4.19
N GLU A 41 -45.69 -12.49 3.59
CA GLU A 41 -45.51 -11.35 2.69
C GLU A 41 -45.01 -10.11 3.45
N GLU A 42 -45.57 -9.83 4.62
CA GLU A 42 -45.11 -8.73 5.49
C GLU A 42 -43.68 -8.96 5.97
N ILE A 43 -43.34 -10.20 6.37
CA ILE A 43 -41.98 -10.57 6.79
C ILE A 43 -40.99 -10.39 5.64
N ALA A 44 -41.32 -10.87 4.44
CA ALA A 44 -40.49 -10.69 3.25
C ALA A 44 -40.31 -9.20 2.94
N PHE A 45 -41.40 -8.43 2.97
CA PHE A 45 -41.37 -6.98 2.75
C PHE A 45 -40.44 -6.26 3.75
N ILE A 46 -40.55 -6.58 5.04
CA ILE A 46 -39.68 -5.99 6.07
C ILE A 46 -38.21 -6.36 5.81
N ARG A 47 -37.92 -7.64 5.55
CA ARG A 47 -36.55 -8.15 5.33
C ARG A 47 -35.88 -7.59 4.08
N ASP A 48 -36.67 -7.23 3.08
CA ASP A 48 -36.17 -6.72 1.80
C ASP A 48 -36.17 -5.19 1.71
N GLY A 49 -36.95 -4.48 2.53
CA GLY A 49 -37.17 -3.04 2.36
C GLY A 49 -37.07 -2.17 3.62
N LEU A 50 -37.02 -2.75 4.82
CA LEU A 50 -37.06 -2.00 6.08
C LEU A 50 -36.03 -2.45 7.13
N ILE A 51 -35.32 -3.56 6.90
CA ILE A 51 -34.50 -4.20 7.92
C ILE A 51 -33.36 -3.30 8.40
N ARG A 52 -32.72 -2.55 7.50
CA ARG A 52 -31.66 -1.60 7.84
C ARG A 52 -32.23 -0.40 8.60
N THR A 53 -33.38 0.11 8.14
CA THR A 53 -34.09 1.24 8.78
C THR A 53 -34.48 0.91 10.21
N ILE A 54 -35.12 -0.25 10.41
CA ILE A 54 -35.56 -0.72 11.73
C ILE A 54 -34.36 -0.94 12.64
N SER A 55 -33.30 -1.58 12.13
CA SER A 55 -32.07 -1.83 12.88
C SER A 55 -31.41 -0.54 13.35
N LEU A 56 -31.29 0.44 12.45
CA LEU A 56 -30.72 1.76 12.76
C LEU A 56 -31.54 2.51 13.82
N LEU A 57 -32.87 2.54 13.68
CA LEU A 57 -33.74 3.18 14.66
C LEU A 57 -33.69 2.48 16.01
N ASN A 58 -33.69 1.15 16.03
CA ASN A 58 -33.54 0.38 17.26
C ASN A 58 -32.16 0.62 17.91
N PHE A 59 -31.09 0.65 17.13
CA PHE A 59 -29.72 0.91 17.60
C PHE A 59 -29.60 2.29 18.28
N MET A 60 -30.31 3.30 17.79
CA MET A 60 -30.35 4.63 18.40
C MET A 60 -31.27 4.72 19.62
N ASN A 61 -31.80 3.60 20.12
CA ASN A 61 -32.82 3.55 21.17
C ASN A 61 -34.05 4.41 20.85
N TYR A 62 -34.47 4.43 19.58
CA TYR A 62 -35.69 5.12 19.18
C TYR A 62 -36.88 4.55 19.96
N ASN A 63 -37.80 5.42 20.40
CA ASN A 63 -38.93 5.01 21.23
C ASN A 63 -39.70 3.84 20.57
N LEU A 64 -39.73 2.69 21.24
CA LEU A 64 -40.27 1.44 20.68
C LEU A 64 -41.74 1.57 20.25
N THR A 65 -42.57 2.28 21.02
CA THR A 65 -43.97 2.52 20.67
C THR A 65 -44.10 3.30 19.37
N ARG A 66 -43.27 4.33 19.18
CA ARG A 66 -43.23 5.11 17.94
C ARG A 66 -42.68 4.29 16.77
N LEU A 67 -41.60 3.52 17.00
CA LEU A 67 -41.03 2.61 16.00
C LEU A 67 -42.09 1.63 15.49
N ARG A 68 -42.82 0.99 16.41
CA ARG A 68 -43.92 0.08 16.09
C ARG A 68 -44.96 0.73 15.19
N GLN A 69 -45.51 1.87 15.61
CA GLN A 69 -46.53 2.61 14.86
C GLN A 69 -46.04 2.99 13.45
N GLN A 70 -44.77 3.39 13.36
CA GLN A 70 -44.16 3.80 12.11
C GLN A 70 -43.95 2.61 11.15
N VAL A 71 -43.46 1.48 11.66
CA VAL A 71 -43.28 0.26 10.85
C VAL A 71 -44.63 -0.28 10.37
N GLU A 72 -45.66 -0.27 11.21
CA GLU A 72 -47.01 -0.64 10.77
C GLU A 72 -47.53 0.26 9.65
N HIS A 73 -47.28 1.56 9.75
CA HIS A 73 -47.64 2.51 8.72
C HIS A 73 -46.89 2.21 7.41
N TRP A 74 -45.59 1.88 7.48
CA TRP A 74 -44.78 1.55 6.32
C TRP A 74 -45.23 0.27 5.63
N ILE A 75 -45.56 -0.78 6.39
CA ILE A 75 -46.12 -2.04 5.87
C ILE A 75 -47.44 -1.77 5.14
N LYS A 76 -48.38 -1.06 5.79
CA LYS A 76 -49.70 -0.75 5.22
C LYS A 76 -49.61 0.04 3.91
N ASN A 77 -48.62 0.91 3.79
CA ASN A 77 -48.42 1.75 2.60
C ASN A 77 -47.37 1.19 1.63
N SER A 78 -46.84 -0.01 1.86
CA SER A 78 -45.77 -0.62 1.05
C SER A 78 -44.56 0.29 0.83
N GLN A 79 -44.22 1.12 1.81
CA GLN A 79 -43.12 2.08 1.73
C GLN A 79 -41.78 1.42 2.07
N LYS A 80 -40.86 1.37 1.11
CA LYS A 80 -39.49 0.87 1.31
C LYS A 80 -38.55 2.03 1.64
N PHE A 81 -37.78 1.88 2.70
CA PHE A 81 -36.86 2.91 3.17
C PHE A 81 -35.41 2.50 3.10
N ASP A 82 -35.08 1.20 3.08
CA ASP A 82 -33.70 0.75 3.02
C ASP A 82 -32.96 1.22 1.75
N ASP A 83 -33.64 1.22 0.60
CA ASP A 83 -33.10 1.72 -0.67
C ASP A 83 -32.89 3.25 -0.66
N ASN A 84 -33.60 3.94 0.24
CA ASN A 84 -33.62 5.39 0.34
C ASN A 84 -32.99 5.88 1.66
N LEU A 85 -32.41 4.99 2.48
CA LEU A 85 -31.79 5.33 3.76
C LEU A 85 -30.76 6.46 3.64
N PRO A 86 -29.94 6.49 2.58
CA PRO A 86 -29.00 7.58 2.40
C PRO A 86 -29.65 8.90 1.95
N THR A 87 -30.84 8.84 1.33
CA THR A 87 -31.65 10.01 0.93
C THR A 87 -32.67 10.47 1.98
N LEU A 88 -32.84 9.70 3.06
CA LEU A 88 -33.77 9.95 4.17
C LEU A 88 -33.28 11.18 4.97
N GLY A 89 -33.42 12.35 4.36
CA GLY A 89 -33.18 13.64 5.01
C GLY A 89 -34.19 13.89 6.12
N ARG A 90 -34.18 15.12 6.65
CA ARG A 90 -35.06 15.61 7.74
C ARG A 90 -36.57 15.41 7.52
N THR A 91 -37.01 14.99 6.34
CA THR A 91 -38.41 15.02 5.89
C THR A 91 -39.16 13.69 6.02
N GLY A 92 -38.47 12.55 6.11
CA GLY A 92 -39.12 11.23 6.14
C GLY A 92 -39.39 10.68 7.55
N LEU A 93 -38.68 11.19 8.56
CA LEU A 93 -38.78 10.76 9.95
C LEU A 93 -38.91 12.00 10.85
N SER A 94 -39.91 12.02 11.72
CA SER A 94 -40.05 13.07 12.74
C SER A 94 -39.00 12.85 13.84
N TRP A 95 -37.80 13.38 13.63
CA TRP A 95 -36.70 13.31 14.59
C TRP A 95 -37.03 14.16 15.82
N PRO A 96 -37.06 13.59 17.04
CA PRO A 96 -37.47 14.33 18.22
C PRO A 96 -36.57 15.53 18.55
N GLU A 97 -35.28 15.49 18.18
CA GLU A 97 -34.27 16.50 18.53
C GLU A 97 -33.14 16.59 17.49
N LYS A 98 -32.46 17.73 17.38
CA LYS A 98 -31.33 17.94 16.46
C LYS A 98 -30.13 17.02 16.76
N GLU A 99 -29.88 16.72 18.03
CA GLU A 99 -28.76 15.87 18.47
C GLU A 99 -28.93 14.41 18.00
N ASN A 100 -30.16 13.89 18.04
CA ASN A 100 -30.50 12.56 17.52
C ASN A 100 -30.27 12.44 16.01
N PHE A 101 -30.41 13.53 15.26
CA PHE A 101 -30.15 13.53 13.81
C PHE A 101 -28.65 13.44 13.49
N GLN A 102 -27.77 14.07 14.28
CA GLN A 102 -26.33 13.94 14.06
C GLN A 102 -25.84 12.53 14.42
N ILE A 103 -26.37 11.95 15.50
CA ILE A 103 -26.11 10.54 15.87
C ILE A 103 -26.58 9.61 14.75
N PHE A 104 -27.75 9.86 14.16
CA PHE A 104 -28.25 9.14 12.99
C PHE A 104 -27.27 9.21 11.82
N LEU A 105 -26.84 10.41 11.41
CA LEU A 105 -25.90 10.58 10.30
C LEU A 105 -24.56 9.87 10.55
N ASN A 106 -24.06 9.90 11.78
CA ASN A 106 -22.81 9.22 12.15
C ASN A 106 -22.96 7.69 12.20
N THR A 107 -24.18 7.19 12.40
CA THR A 107 -24.47 5.76 12.52
C THR A 107 -24.89 5.15 11.17
N LEU A 108 -25.43 5.97 10.26
CA LEU A 108 -25.92 5.58 8.95
C LEU A 108 -24.95 4.72 8.12
N PRO A 109 -23.63 5.01 8.06
CA PRO A 109 -22.69 4.15 7.33
C PRO A 109 -22.68 2.70 7.79
N LYS A 110 -22.98 2.43 9.07
CA LYS A 110 -23.00 1.06 9.63
C LYS A 110 -24.16 0.20 9.14
N PHE A 111 -25.18 0.81 8.54
CA PHE A 111 -26.41 0.13 8.13
C PHE A 111 -26.70 0.32 6.63
N ALA A 112 -26.21 1.40 6.03
CA ALA A 112 -26.54 1.76 4.65
C ALA A 112 -25.36 1.73 3.68
N ALA A 113 -24.12 1.61 4.14
CA ALA A 113 -22.98 1.51 3.24
C ALA A 113 -23.06 0.20 2.41
N PRO A 114 -22.51 0.18 1.19
CA PRO A 114 -22.45 -1.03 0.41
C PRO A 114 -21.54 -2.07 1.08
N VAL A 115 -21.72 -3.33 0.70
CA VAL A 115 -20.75 -4.39 1.00
C VAL A 115 -19.72 -4.37 -0.12
N LEU A 116 -18.46 -4.10 0.24
CA LEU A 116 -17.34 -4.14 -0.68
C LEU A 116 -16.91 -5.59 -0.89
N GLU A 117 -16.62 -5.98 -2.12
CA GLU A 117 -16.08 -7.31 -2.43
C GLU A 117 -14.62 -7.21 -2.86
N GLU A 118 -13.74 -7.97 -2.20
CA GLU A 118 -12.33 -8.03 -2.57
C GLU A 118 -12.15 -8.57 -4.00
N GLY A 119 -11.31 -7.90 -4.78
CA GLY A 119 -11.10 -8.22 -6.19
C GLY A 119 -12.05 -7.48 -7.14
N PHE A 120 -13.06 -6.79 -6.63
CA PHE A 120 -14.08 -6.12 -7.45
C PHE A 120 -14.06 -4.61 -7.29
N ASP A 121 -14.49 -3.92 -8.34
CA ASP A 121 -14.77 -2.49 -8.31
C ASP A 121 -16.19 -2.26 -7.78
N THR A 122 -16.35 -1.24 -6.94
CA THR A 122 -17.65 -0.81 -6.43
C THR A 122 -17.94 0.60 -6.90
N LYS A 123 -19.16 0.88 -7.35
CA LYS A 123 -19.62 2.24 -7.63
C LYS A 123 -20.67 2.62 -6.60
N LEU A 124 -20.43 3.71 -5.86
CA LEU A 124 -21.38 4.23 -4.89
C LEU A 124 -22.60 4.81 -5.62
N LYS A 125 -23.79 4.48 -5.14
CA LYS A 125 -25.04 5.11 -5.58
C LYS A 125 -25.19 6.50 -4.96
N LEU A 126 -26.18 7.25 -5.45
CA LEU A 126 -26.53 8.55 -4.89
C LEU A 126 -26.77 8.45 -3.38
N ASN A 127 -26.02 9.28 -2.64
CA ASN A 127 -26.00 9.37 -1.18
C ASN A 127 -25.40 8.17 -0.43
N GLU A 128 -24.99 7.08 -1.09
CA GLU A 128 -24.23 6.02 -0.41
C GLU A 128 -22.89 6.57 0.10
N VAL A 129 -22.51 6.11 1.28
CA VAL A 129 -21.26 6.49 1.96
C VAL A 129 -20.36 5.27 2.08
N MET A 130 -19.05 5.50 2.17
CA MET A 130 -18.08 4.44 2.40
C MET A 130 -18.32 3.77 3.76
N PRO A 131 -18.09 2.45 3.90
CA PRO A 131 -18.31 1.71 5.14
C PRO A 131 -17.16 1.95 6.15
N PHE A 132 -16.84 3.19 6.49
CA PHE A 132 -15.80 3.53 7.46
C PHE A 132 -16.39 3.97 8.80
N GLU A 133 -15.73 3.58 9.89
CA GLU A 133 -16.16 3.97 11.25
C GLU A 133 -15.88 5.44 11.59
N VAL A 134 -14.86 6.05 10.95
CA VAL A 134 -14.47 7.45 11.14
C VAL A 134 -14.11 8.03 9.78
N THR A 135 -14.76 9.13 9.41
CA THR A 135 -14.54 9.86 8.15
C THR A 135 -13.68 11.09 8.41
N ASP A 136 -12.35 10.92 8.42
CA ASP A 136 -11.48 12.07 8.15
C ASP A 136 -11.25 12.16 6.63
N ASP A 137 -12.03 13.04 6.00
CA ASP A 137 -12.04 13.20 4.54
C ASP A 137 -11.06 14.26 4.01
N LYS A 138 -10.25 14.86 4.90
CA LYS A 138 -9.37 15.97 4.50
C LYS A 138 -8.05 15.54 3.88
N LEU A 139 -7.66 14.28 4.07
CA LEU A 139 -6.37 13.76 3.61
C LEU A 139 -6.56 12.76 2.46
N ASP A 140 -5.64 12.82 1.50
CA ASP A 140 -5.65 11.92 0.34
C ASP A 140 -5.33 10.47 0.72
N ILE A 141 -4.51 10.25 1.76
CA ILE A 141 -4.17 8.91 2.26
C ILE A 141 -4.53 8.84 3.74
N VAL A 142 -5.44 7.93 4.08
CA VAL A 142 -5.96 7.78 5.46
C VAL A 142 -6.15 6.31 5.82
N SER A 143 -5.83 5.97 7.06
CA SER A 143 -6.15 4.67 7.64
C SER A 143 -7.59 4.64 8.15
N HIS A 144 -8.38 3.67 7.72
CA HIS A 144 -9.74 3.45 8.22
C HIS A 144 -9.92 2.02 8.73
N HIS A 145 -10.89 1.84 9.61
CA HIS A 145 -11.49 0.54 9.85
C HIS A 145 -12.73 0.43 8.98
N ILE A 146 -12.82 -0.66 8.21
CA ILE A 146 -14.06 -1.00 7.53
C ILE A 146 -15.02 -1.57 8.57
N VAL A 147 -16.26 -1.08 8.55
CA VAL A 147 -17.33 -1.63 9.39
C VAL A 147 -17.47 -3.12 9.11
N ASN A 148 -17.43 -3.94 10.15
CA ASN A 148 -17.54 -5.39 10.00
C ASN A 148 -18.80 -5.79 9.21
N GLY A 149 -18.68 -6.79 8.34
CA GLY A 149 -19.75 -7.22 7.44
C GLY A 149 -19.86 -6.41 6.13
N HIS A 150 -19.13 -5.30 5.99
CA HIS A 150 -19.08 -4.49 4.77
C HIS A 150 -17.82 -4.73 3.90
N LEU A 151 -17.02 -5.74 4.22
CA LEU A 151 -15.98 -6.25 3.34
C LEU A 151 -16.10 -7.77 3.25
N LYS A 152 -16.29 -8.28 2.04
CA LYS A 152 -16.25 -9.70 1.71
C LYS A 152 -14.88 -10.03 1.15
N ARG A 153 -14.10 -10.76 1.93
CA ARG A 153 -12.75 -11.22 1.57
C ARG A 153 -12.81 -12.50 0.72
N LEU A 154 -11.82 -12.70 -0.13
CA LEU A 154 -11.74 -13.91 -0.97
C LEU A 154 -11.52 -15.19 -0.14
N ASP A 155 -10.85 -15.06 1.01
CA ASP A 155 -10.62 -16.14 1.97
C ASP A 155 -11.84 -16.44 2.86
N GLY A 156 -12.93 -15.68 2.71
CA GLY A 156 -14.14 -15.80 3.52
C GLY A 156 -14.00 -15.24 4.94
N SER A 157 -12.90 -14.57 5.28
CA SER A 157 -12.74 -13.93 6.59
C SER A 157 -13.71 -12.76 6.76
N VAL A 158 -14.32 -12.69 7.95
CA VAL A 158 -15.32 -11.68 8.33
C VAL A 158 -14.76 -10.76 9.44
N GLN A 159 -13.45 -10.80 9.65
CA GLN A 159 -12.81 -10.04 10.73
C GLN A 159 -12.76 -8.55 10.41
N ARG A 160 -12.63 -7.75 11.47
CA ARG A 160 -12.46 -6.30 11.39
C ARG A 160 -11.19 -5.97 10.64
N GLN A 161 -11.35 -5.39 9.46
CA GLN A 161 -10.21 -5.07 8.59
C GLN A 161 -9.86 -3.60 8.67
N ARG A 162 -8.60 -3.35 9.05
CA ARG A 162 -7.99 -2.03 8.88
C ARG A 162 -7.42 -1.91 7.48
N VAL A 163 -7.69 -0.78 6.83
CA VAL A 163 -7.30 -0.49 5.45
C VAL A 163 -6.69 0.89 5.32
N ILE A 164 -5.88 1.08 4.28
CA ILE A 164 -5.46 2.38 3.79
C ILE A 164 -6.36 2.76 2.62
N ARG A 165 -6.96 3.94 2.70
CA ARG A 165 -7.69 4.58 1.60
C ARG A 165 -6.79 5.62 0.95
N LYS A 166 -6.54 5.50 -0.35
CA LYS A 166 -5.95 6.54 -1.20
C LYS A 166 -7.06 7.14 -2.07
N ARG A 167 -7.26 8.45 -1.99
CA ARG A 167 -8.16 9.22 -2.85
C ARG A 167 -7.44 9.57 -4.15
N LEU A 168 -8.09 9.29 -5.28
CA LEU A 168 -7.56 9.54 -6.62
C LEU A 168 -8.59 10.37 -7.40
N ASP A 169 -8.15 11.47 -8.00
CA ASP A 169 -8.95 12.14 -9.03
C ASP A 169 -9.04 11.22 -10.25
N THR A 170 -10.25 10.82 -10.66
CA THR A 170 -10.47 9.81 -11.69
C THR A 170 -9.92 10.23 -13.04
N ALA A 171 -10.08 11.50 -13.41
CA ALA A 171 -9.65 12.02 -14.71
C ALA A 171 -8.12 12.13 -14.79
N GLN A 172 -7.49 12.62 -13.74
CA GLN A 172 -6.05 12.80 -13.65
C GLN A 172 -5.33 11.48 -13.40
N SER A 173 -5.89 10.58 -12.58
CA SER A 173 -5.20 9.38 -12.11
C SER A 173 -5.56 8.12 -12.91
N ARG A 174 -6.18 8.27 -14.09
CA ARG A 174 -6.66 7.14 -14.91
C ARG A 174 -5.60 6.05 -15.12
N SER A 175 -4.37 6.46 -15.46
CA SER A 175 -3.26 5.51 -15.66
C SER A 175 -2.93 4.72 -14.39
N GLU A 176 -2.98 5.36 -13.22
CA GLU A 176 -2.71 4.70 -11.94
C GLU A 176 -3.85 3.73 -11.58
N ILE A 177 -5.10 4.17 -11.75
CA ILE A 177 -6.29 3.33 -11.53
C ILE A 177 -6.23 2.07 -12.41
N ASP A 178 -5.89 2.22 -13.68
CA ASP A 178 -5.78 1.09 -14.62
C ASP A 178 -4.65 0.13 -14.20
N ILE A 179 -3.52 0.64 -13.71
CA ILE A 179 -2.43 -0.19 -13.19
C ILE A 179 -2.84 -0.91 -11.90
N LEU A 180 -3.52 -0.24 -10.98
CA LEU A 180 -3.99 -0.83 -9.73
C LEU A 180 -4.98 -1.98 -10.00
N ARG A 181 -5.94 -1.78 -10.92
CA ARG A 181 -6.85 -2.85 -11.40
C ARG A 181 -6.05 -4.02 -11.95
N TYR A 182 -5.14 -3.73 -12.87
CA TYR A 182 -4.37 -4.74 -13.56
C TYR A 182 -3.48 -5.56 -12.62
N LEU A 183 -2.85 -4.89 -11.64
CA LEU A 183 -2.07 -5.53 -10.59
C LEU A 183 -2.95 -6.43 -9.72
N ARG A 184 -4.10 -5.93 -9.23
CA ARG A 184 -5.05 -6.70 -8.42
C ARG A 184 -5.51 -7.97 -9.15
N ASP A 185 -5.88 -7.86 -10.41
CA ASP A 185 -6.51 -8.95 -11.16
C ASP A 185 -5.51 -10.05 -11.60
N ARG A 186 -4.21 -9.74 -11.62
CA ARG A 186 -3.16 -10.63 -12.18
C ARG A 186 -2.10 -11.07 -11.19
N LEU A 187 -1.98 -10.41 -10.04
CA LEU A 187 -0.98 -10.78 -9.06
C LEU A 187 -1.47 -11.95 -8.21
N PRO A 188 -0.69 -13.04 -8.13
CA PRO A 188 -0.80 -13.96 -7.02
C PRO A 188 -0.66 -13.18 -5.70
N THR A 189 -1.45 -13.54 -4.70
CA THR A 189 -1.42 -12.96 -3.34
C THR A 189 -0.03 -12.97 -2.69
N ASN A 190 0.85 -13.86 -3.17
CA ASN A 190 2.21 -14.10 -2.63
C ASN A 190 3.31 -13.21 -3.23
N ILE A 191 3.02 -12.31 -4.19
CA ILE A 191 4.04 -11.37 -4.66
C ILE A 191 4.21 -10.23 -3.65
N GLN A 192 5.45 -9.77 -3.46
CA GLN A 192 5.84 -8.62 -2.62
C GLN A 192 5.39 -7.27 -3.21
N ILE A 193 4.16 -7.23 -3.74
CA ILE A 193 3.44 -6.05 -4.19
C ILE A 193 2.18 -5.95 -3.33
N CYS A 194 1.95 -4.79 -2.74
CA CYS A 194 0.72 -4.49 -2.04
C CYS A 194 -0.33 -4.04 -3.06
N THR A 195 -1.25 -4.93 -3.40
CA THR A 195 -2.37 -4.62 -4.28
C THR A 195 -3.48 -3.90 -3.54
N CYS A 196 -4.29 -3.14 -4.27
CA CYS A 196 -5.57 -2.72 -3.74
C CYS A 196 -6.48 -3.95 -3.58
N ILE A 197 -7.24 -3.98 -2.48
CA ILE A 197 -8.29 -4.97 -2.24
C ILE A 197 -9.54 -4.65 -3.06
N CYS A 198 -9.85 -3.36 -3.22
CA CYS A 198 -11.05 -2.87 -3.89
C CYS A 198 -10.80 -1.44 -4.39
N LEU A 199 -11.44 -1.08 -5.49
CA LEU A 199 -11.55 0.29 -5.97
C LEU A 199 -13.00 0.74 -5.81
N VAL A 200 -13.22 1.92 -5.24
CA VAL A 200 -14.56 2.47 -5.03
C VAL A 200 -14.71 3.80 -5.74
N GLU A 201 -15.54 3.84 -6.79
CA GLU A 201 -15.88 5.06 -7.52
C GLU A 201 -16.97 5.83 -6.77
N SER A 202 -16.75 7.12 -6.54
CA SER A 202 -17.76 8.01 -5.98
C SER A 202 -18.94 8.18 -6.94
N ASN A 203 -20.09 8.57 -6.40
CA ASN A 203 -21.30 8.74 -7.20
C ASN A 203 -21.18 9.82 -8.29
N ASP A 204 -20.36 10.86 -8.07
CA ASP A 204 -20.07 11.88 -9.07
C ASP A 204 -19.17 11.39 -10.22
N GLY A 205 -18.50 10.23 -10.06
CA GLY A 205 -17.52 9.69 -10.99
C GLY A 205 -16.19 10.46 -11.04
N GLU A 206 -16.06 11.55 -10.28
CA GLU A 206 -14.87 12.41 -10.29
C GLU A 206 -13.76 11.86 -9.40
N THR A 207 -14.12 11.07 -8.38
CA THR A 207 -13.16 10.49 -7.44
C THR A 207 -13.21 8.95 -7.47
N THR A 208 -12.05 8.33 -7.46
CA THR A 208 -11.89 6.89 -7.21
C THR A 208 -11.07 6.70 -5.94
N HIS A 209 -11.52 5.83 -5.05
CA HIS A 209 -10.83 5.47 -3.82
C HIS A 209 -10.19 4.10 -3.99
N SER A 210 -8.87 4.02 -3.82
CA SER A 210 -8.17 2.74 -3.71
C SER A 210 -8.10 2.32 -2.26
N LEU A 211 -8.56 1.11 -1.95
CA LEU A 211 -8.42 0.51 -0.63
C LEU A 211 -7.33 -0.55 -0.68
N SER A 212 -6.39 -0.51 0.25
CA SER A 212 -5.32 -1.50 0.40
C SER A 212 -5.23 -1.97 1.85
N LEU A 213 -4.61 -3.12 2.09
CA LEU A 213 -4.40 -3.61 3.46
C LEU A 213 -3.50 -2.65 4.24
N TYR A 214 -3.82 -2.48 5.53
CA TYR A 214 -3.00 -1.72 6.45
C TYR A 214 -1.78 -2.55 6.87
N ALA A 215 -0.58 -1.99 6.73
CA ALA A 215 0.65 -2.62 7.21
C ALA A 215 0.90 -2.23 8.68
N GLU A 216 0.88 -3.22 9.58
CA GLU A 216 0.90 -2.98 11.03
C GLU A 216 2.20 -2.35 11.52
N TYR A 217 3.31 -2.64 10.83
CA TYR A 217 4.64 -2.16 11.20
C TYR A 217 5.07 -0.91 10.42
N GLY A 218 4.18 -0.34 9.60
CA GLY A 218 4.47 0.84 8.79
C GLY A 218 5.43 0.54 7.64
N ASP A 219 6.32 1.49 7.37
CA ASP A 219 7.29 1.40 6.27
C ASP A 219 8.67 0.86 6.72
N LEU A 220 9.45 0.45 5.74
CA LEU A 220 10.78 -0.13 5.95
C LEU A 220 11.76 0.88 6.55
N GLU A 221 11.58 2.20 6.34
CA GLU A 221 12.44 3.18 6.99
C GLU A 221 12.25 3.19 8.51
N GLY A 222 10.99 3.14 8.97
CA GLY A 222 10.66 2.97 10.38
C GLY A 222 11.29 1.68 10.93
N VAL A 223 11.03 0.55 10.27
CA VAL A 223 11.50 -0.77 10.70
C VAL A 223 13.04 -0.86 10.76
N MET A 224 13.76 -0.28 9.79
CA MET A 224 15.23 -0.24 9.83
C MET A 224 15.79 0.56 11.01
N LYS A 225 15.06 1.57 11.50
CA LYS A 225 15.50 2.39 12.64
C LYS A 225 15.21 1.73 13.99
N SER A 226 14.12 0.96 14.10
CA SER A 226 13.64 0.46 15.39
C SER A 226 13.82 -1.05 15.59
N ASN A 227 13.84 -1.86 14.53
CA ASN A 227 13.73 -3.32 14.65
C ASN A 227 14.91 -4.08 14.01
N ILE A 228 15.61 -3.49 13.04
CA ILE A 228 16.77 -4.10 12.39
C ILE A 228 18.05 -3.50 13.00
N SER A 229 18.70 -4.24 13.89
CA SER A 229 19.88 -3.74 14.63
C SER A 229 20.92 -4.80 14.99
N SER A 230 20.81 -6.01 14.43
CA SER A 230 21.72 -7.12 14.69
C SER A 230 22.05 -7.88 13.42
N GLU A 231 23.26 -8.43 13.33
CA GLU A 231 23.74 -9.22 12.19
C GLU A 231 22.88 -10.46 11.93
N LYS A 232 22.20 -10.98 12.96
CA LYS A 232 21.22 -12.06 12.78
C LYS A 232 20.09 -11.70 11.83
N CYS A 233 19.76 -10.41 11.72
CA CYS A 233 18.75 -9.90 10.79
C CYS A 233 19.21 -9.96 9.33
N ILE A 234 20.50 -10.16 9.02
CA ILE A 234 21.04 -10.09 7.64
C ILE A 234 20.31 -11.07 6.73
N ILE A 235 20.30 -12.37 7.07
CA ILE A 235 19.69 -13.39 6.20
C ILE A 235 18.19 -13.18 6.05
N PRO A 236 17.40 -12.98 7.13
CA PRO A 236 15.95 -12.74 6.98
C PRO A 236 15.65 -11.47 6.16
N CYS A 237 16.42 -10.39 6.34
CA CYS A 237 16.28 -9.18 5.54
C CYS A 237 16.63 -9.41 4.06
N LEU A 238 17.69 -10.18 3.76
CA LEU A 238 18.04 -10.54 2.39
C LEU A 238 16.95 -11.40 1.73
N GLY A 239 16.30 -12.28 2.51
CA GLY A 239 15.13 -13.05 2.06
C GLY A 239 13.97 -12.15 1.63
N GLN A 240 13.63 -11.14 2.43
CA GLN A 240 12.59 -10.18 2.06
C GLN A 240 13.00 -9.27 0.90
N LEU A 241 14.26 -8.82 0.87
CA LEU A 241 14.80 -8.03 -0.23
C LEU A 241 14.79 -8.79 -1.57
N LYS A 242 15.05 -10.10 -1.53
CA LYS A 242 14.88 -10.98 -2.68
C LYS A 242 13.44 -10.95 -3.18
N GLY A 243 12.45 -11.05 -2.29
CA GLY A 243 11.04 -10.91 -2.66
C GLY A 243 10.73 -9.56 -3.32
N VAL A 244 11.27 -8.46 -2.79
CA VAL A 244 11.18 -7.13 -3.44
C VAL A 244 11.83 -7.13 -4.82
N ALA A 245 12.98 -7.79 -4.99
CA ALA A 245 13.64 -7.93 -6.30
C ALA A 245 12.82 -8.77 -7.29
N GLU A 246 12.17 -9.84 -6.84
CA GLU A 246 11.25 -10.67 -7.63
C GLU A 246 10.01 -9.88 -8.05
N ALA A 247 9.46 -9.05 -7.17
CA ALA A 247 8.39 -8.11 -7.50
C ALA A 247 8.82 -7.12 -8.59
N LEU A 248 10.03 -6.53 -8.50
CA LEU A 248 10.56 -5.68 -9.57
C LEU A 248 10.77 -6.45 -10.87
N GLN A 249 11.30 -7.66 -10.82
CA GLN A 249 11.44 -8.52 -12.01
C GLN A 249 10.08 -8.75 -12.68
N PHE A 250 9.05 -9.02 -11.88
CA PHE A 250 7.69 -9.19 -12.38
C PHE A 250 7.17 -7.91 -13.06
N LEU A 251 7.33 -6.73 -12.45
CA LEU A 251 6.98 -5.45 -13.06
C LEU A 251 7.74 -5.20 -14.37
N HIS A 252 9.03 -5.50 -14.37
CA HIS A 252 9.95 -5.23 -15.47
C HIS A 252 9.67 -6.09 -16.70
N ASP A 253 9.40 -7.38 -16.50
CA ASP A 253 9.47 -8.37 -17.57
C ASP A 253 8.15 -9.11 -17.81
N LYS A 254 7.33 -9.29 -16.77
CA LYS A 254 6.12 -10.15 -16.82
C LYS A 254 4.82 -9.37 -16.91
N LEU A 255 4.82 -8.11 -16.47
CA LEU A 255 3.61 -7.30 -16.38
C LEU A 255 3.28 -6.55 -17.70
N ALA A 256 4.23 -6.42 -18.61
CA ALA A 256 4.09 -5.73 -19.89
C ALA A 256 2.88 -6.20 -20.72
N PRO A 257 1.86 -5.34 -21.01
CA PRO A 257 0.71 -5.72 -21.83
C PRO A 257 1.10 -5.95 -23.29
N ASP A 258 2.18 -5.32 -23.76
CA ASP A 258 2.70 -5.41 -25.13
C ASP A 258 4.20 -5.78 -25.09
N LYS A 259 4.69 -6.52 -26.10
CA LYS A 259 6.12 -6.91 -26.24
C LYS A 259 7.10 -5.74 -26.22
N ASP A 260 6.62 -4.51 -26.41
CA ASP A 260 7.41 -3.28 -26.51
C ASP A 260 7.16 -2.28 -25.37
N SER A 261 6.47 -2.70 -24.31
CA SER A 261 6.25 -1.89 -23.10
C SER A 261 6.82 -2.56 -21.86
N HIS A 262 7.26 -1.78 -20.88
CA HIS A 262 7.66 -2.29 -19.57
C HIS A 262 7.17 -1.33 -18.49
N TYR A 263 6.89 -1.85 -17.30
CA TYR A 263 6.60 -1.04 -16.13
C TYR A 263 7.86 -0.84 -15.29
N CYS A 264 8.01 0.37 -14.76
CA CYS A 264 9.11 0.75 -13.88
C CYS A 264 8.52 1.49 -12.69
N HIS A 265 9.05 1.28 -11.49
CA HIS A 265 8.53 1.93 -10.28
C HIS A 265 8.93 3.41 -10.22
N LEU A 266 10.19 3.71 -10.56
CA LEU A 266 10.82 5.04 -10.63
C LEU A 266 10.90 5.87 -9.34
N ASP A 267 10.08 5.56 -8.33
CA ASP A 267 10.16 6.14 -6.97
C ASP A 267 10.37 5.06 -5.90
N LEU A 268 11.24 4.08 -6.16
CA LEU A 268 11.51 3.05 -5.16
C LEU A 268 12.37 3.63 -4.03
N LYS A 269 11.86 3.56 -2.80
CA LYS A 269 12.52 4.05 -1.57
C LYS A 269 11.98 3.28 -0.36
N PRO A 270 12.66 3.29 0.79
CA PRO A 270 12.19 2.55 1.97
C PRO A 270 10.76 2.91 2.42
N HIS A 271 10.35 4.17 2.31
CA HIS A 271 8.97 4.61 2.60
C HIS A 271 7.91 3.96 1.69
N ASN A 272 8.31 3.50 0.50
CA ASN A 272 7.41 2.84 -0.46
C ASN A 272 7.51 1.29 -0.36
N ILE A 273 8.12 0.78 0.72
CA ILE A 273 8.11 -0.64 1.07
C ILE A 273 7.49 -0.73 2.46
N VAL A 274 6.32 -1.36 2.57
CA VAL A 274 5.62 -1.54 3.85
C VAL A 274 5.82 -2.95 4.39
N VAL A 275 5.71 -3.10 5.71
CA VAL A 275 6.00 -4.35 6.42
C VAL A 275 4.74 -4.87 7.11
N PHE A 276 4.34 -6.07 6.72
CA PHE A 276 3.22 -6.82 7.29
C PHE A 276 3.71 -7.86 8.30
N GLY A 277 2.90 -8.12 9.33
CA GLY A 277 3.20 -9.16 10.32
C GLY A 277 3.04 -10.59 9.80
N LEU A 278 3.83 -11.51 10.35
CA LEU A 278 3.61 -12.96 10.24
C LEU A 278 2.81 -13.42 11.46
N GLY A 279 1.49 -13.24 11.41
CA GLY A 279 0.60 -13.53 12.53
C GLY A 279 0.72 -12.52 13.66
N SER A 280 0.63 -13.00 14.91
CA SER A 280 0.60 -12.15 16.11
C SER A 280 2.00 -11.87 16.70
N GLU A 281 3.06 -12.44 16.13
CA GLU A 281 4.41 -12.30 16.65
C GLU A 281 5.01 -10.93 16.34
N PRO A 282 5.71 -10.28 17.30
CA PRO A 282 6.41 -9.02 17.06
C PRO A 282 7.56 -9.21 16.09
N LEU A 283 7.96 -8.11 15.43
CA LEU A 283 9.17 -8.11 14.60
C LEU A 283 10.41 -8.40 15.44
N SER A 284 11.25 -9.29 14.91
CA SER A 284 12.55 -9.68 15.47
C SER A 284 13.54 -9.96 14.35
N CYS A 285 14.79 -10.28 14.67
CA CYS A 285 15.72 -10.69 13.61
C CYS A 285 15.33 -12.01 12.94
N ASP A 286 14.63 -12.90 13.63
CA ASP A 286 14.14 -14.16 13.04
C ASP A 286 12.81 -13.97 12.30
N ASN A 287 12.11 -12.85 12.57
CA ASN A 287 10.85 -12.48 11.95
C ASN A 287 10.86 -10.99 11.56
N VAL A 288 11.40 -10.68 10.38
CA VAL A 288 11.47 -9.31 9.83
C VAL A 288 10.19 -8.88 9.07
N GLY A 289 9.12 -9.67 9.20
CA GLY A 289 7.84 -9.45 8.53
C GLY A 289 7.87 -9.74 7.03
N ILE A 290 6.75 -9.49 6.35
CA ILE A 290 6.63 -9.58 4.89
C ILE A 290 6.71 -8.17 4.30
N TRP A 291 7.68 -7.95 3.43
CA TRP A 291 7.87 -6.65 2.78
C TRP A 291 7.07 -6.60 1.48
N LYS A 292 6.32 -5.52 1.28
CA LYS A 292 5.56 -5.30 0.04
C LYS A 292 5.78 -3.89 -0.49
N ILE A 293 6.00 -3.78 -1.79
CA ILE A 293 6.10 -2.50 -2.49
C ILE A 293 4.70 -1.87 -2.58
N ILE A 294 4.61 -0.57 -2.28
CA ILE A 294 3.40 0.27 -2.39
C ILE A 294 3.67 1.48 -3.30
N ASP A 295 2.62 2.28 -3.50
CA ASP A 295 2.65 3.59 -4.14
C ASP A 295 3.40 3.56 -5.48
N PHE A 296 2.79 2.78 -6.36
CA PHE A 296 3.19 2.61 -7.73
C PHE A 296 3.03 3.93 -8.49
N GLY A 297 4.05 4.78 -8.39
CA GLY A 297 4.40 5.79 -9.40
C GLY A 297 4.81 5.14 -10.72
N ILE A 298 4.16 4.03 -11.09
CA ILE A 298 4.52 3.16 -12.18
C ILE A 298 4.35 3.94 -13.47
N SER A 299 5.46 4.19 -14.13
CA SER A 299 5.44 4.71 -15.49
C SER A 299 5.46 3.54 -16.47
N LYS A 300 4.54 3.57 -17.44
CA LYS A 300 4.64 2.71 -18.63
C LYS A 300 5.74 3.32 -19.51
N VAL A 301 6.80 2.54 -19.78
CA VAL A 301 7.83 2.90 -20.76
C VAL A 301 7.53 2.11 -22.02
N SER A 302 7.25 2.80 -23.13
CA SER A 302 6.94 2.18 -24.43
C SER A 302 7.94 2.61 -25.51
N LYS A 303 8.20 1.75 -26.49
CA LYS A 303 8.95 2.15 -27.70
C LYS A 303 8.07 3.04 -28.58
N SER A 304 8.58 4.19 -29.00
CA SER A 304 7.89 5.01 -30.00
C SER A 304 8.05 4.38 -31.39
N HIS A 305 6.93 4.03 -32.03
CA HIS A 305 6.89 3.67 -33.46
C HIS A 305 6.64 4.86 -34.39
N LYS A 306 6.71 6.11 -33.91
CA LYS A 306 6.46 7.30 -34.73
C LYS A 306 7.56 8.34 -34.58
N THR A 307 8.61 8.23 -35.41
CA THR A 307 9.21 9.38 -36.10
C THR A 307 9.87 8.91 -37.39
N LEU A 308 9.26 9.24 -38.53
CA LEU A 308 9.79 9.00 -39.88
C LEU A 308 10.83 10.06 -40.32
N VAL A 309 11.38 10.86 -39.41
CA VAL A 309 12.32 11.93 -39.76
C VAL A 309 13.37 12.11 -38.65
N THR A 310 14.49 11.39 -38.75
CA THR A 310 15.88 11.78 -38.40
C THR A 310 16.78 10.54 -38.21
N THR A 311 16.90 9.73 -39.27
CA THR A 311 17.90 8.66 -39.36
C THR A 311 19.21 9.24 -39.90
N ILE A 312 20.04 9.87 -39.06
CA ILE A 312 21.43 10.21 -39.45
C ILE A 312 22.48 9.76 -38.41
N LEU A 313 22.11 9.37 -37.18
CA LEU A 313 23.08 8.84 -36.22
C LEU A 313 22.47 7.63 -35.53
N GLY A 314 23.04 6.44 -35.77
CA GLY A 314 22.57 5.12 -35.31
C GLY A 314 22.41 4.97 -33.79
N LYS A 315 21.44 5.66 -33.21
CA LYS A 315 20.99 5.54 -31.82
C LYS A 315 19.63 4.83 -31.82
N ASP A 316 19.47 3.93 -30.85
CA ASP A 316 18.25 3.17 -30.55
C ASP A 316 16.97 4.04 -30.69
N PRO A 317 15.83 3.45 -31.11
CA PRO A 317 14.58 4.20 -31.22
C PRO A 317 14.21 4.87 -29.87
N PRO A 318 13.72 6.12 -29.87
CA PRO A 318 13.41 6.84 -28.64
C PRO A 318 12.27 6.15 -27.87
N TYR A 319 12.51 5.85 -26.60
CA TYR A 319 11.46 5.39 -25.68
C TYR A 319 10.64 6.60 -25.22
N ARG A 320 9.32 6.42 -25.06
CA ARG A 320 8.42 7.37 -24.43
C ARG A 320 8.05 6.84 -23.04
N VAL A 321 8.38 7.61 -22.01
CA VAL A 321 7.93 7.38 -20.64
C VAL A 321 6.61 8.12 -20.46
N THR A 322 5.57 7.41 -20.04
CA THR A 322 4.30 8.02 -19.61
C THR A 322 4.19 7.86 -18.11
N HIS A 323 4.16 8.99 -17.40
CA HIS A 323 4.06 9.07 -15.95
C HIS A 323 2.59 9.00 -15.49
N THR A 324 2.35 8.43 -14.31
CA THR A 324 1.10 8.66 -13.57
C THR A 324 1.12 10.07 -12.96
N VAL A 325 -0.03 10.70 -12.76
CA VAL A 325 -0.10 12.11 -12.35
C VAL A 325 0.58 12.38 -11.00
N SER A 326 0.70 11.37 -10.13
CA SER A 326 1.49 11.45 -8.88
C SER A 326 3.01 11.49 -9.07
N THR A 327 3.54 11.38 -10.30
CA THR A 327 5.00 11.42 -10.57
C THR A 327 5.35 12.52 -11.58
N THR A 328 5.14 13.79 -11.21
CA THR A 328 5.72 14.90 -11.97
C THR A 328 7.23 14.98 -11.74
N THR A 329 7.98 15.39 -12.76
CA THR A 329 9.45 15.41 -12.78
C THR A 329 10.11 16.36 -11.78
N GLN A 330 9.32 17.24 -11.15
CA GLN A 330 9.74 18.05 -10.00
C GLN A 330 9.71 17.29 -8.66
N GLN A 331 8.91 16.22 -8.53
CA GLN A 331 8.86 15.35 -7.34
C GLN A 331 9.85 14.19 -7.40
N ILE A 332 10.38 13.89 -8.59
CA ILE A 332 11.45 12.89 -8.80
C ILE A 332 12.80 13.49 -8.39
N GLY A 333 12.92 14.04 -7.18
CA GLY A 333 14.15 14.53 -6.58
C GLY A 333 14.37 13.79 -5.28
N GLY A 334 15.03 12.63 -5.34
CA GLY A 334 15.09 11.70 -4.21
C GLY A 334 16.49 11.17 -3.92
N ILE A 335 16.74 10.84 -2.66
CA ILE A 335 18.01 10.30 -2.16
C ILE A 335 18.41 9.00 -2.90
N TYR A 336 17.42 8.15 -3.16
CA TYR A 336 17.56 6.82 -3.79
C TYR A 336 17.55 6.85 -5.31
N GLN A 337 17.54 8.04 -5.90
CA GLN A 337 17.37 8.19 -7.32
C GLN A 337 18.67 7.94 -8.07
N ALA A 338 18.54 7.34 -9.25
CA ALA A 338 19.66 7.08 -10.13
C ALA A 338 20.20 8.38 -10.74
N PRO A 339 21.51 8.47 -11.01
CA PRO A 339 22.14 9.73 -11.44
C PRO A 339 21.63 10.20 -12.81
N GLU A 340 21.24 9.29 -13.71
CA GLU A 340 20.73 9.63 -15.05
C GLU A 340 19.49 10.50 -15.04
N VAL A 341 18.72 10.53 -13.95
CA VAL A 341 17.55 11.41 -13.91
C VAL A 341 17.95 12.89 -13.89
N ASN A 342 19.16 13.20 -13.42
CA ASN A 342 19.66 14.57 -13.34
C ASN A 342 20.38 15.05 -14.61
N TYR A 343 20.74 14.16 -15.52
CA TYR A 343 21.51 14.53 -16.72
C TYR A 343 21.01 13.94 -18.03
N GLN A 344 20.03 13.03 -18.01
CA GLN A 344 19.38 12.52 -19.21
C GLN A 344 17.93 12.99 -19.24
N ASN A 345 17.45 13.40 -20.43
CA ASN A 345 16.03 13.63 -20.65
C ASN A 345 15.23 12.40 -20.19
N GLU A 346 14.06 12.64 -19.60
CA GLU A 346 13.10 11.67 -19.02
C GLU A 346 12.94 10.37 -19.83
N LYS A 347 13.10 10.45 -21.16
CA LYS A 347 13.10 9.35 -22.13
C LYS A 347 14.12 8.21 -21.84
N GLN A 348 15.06 8.39 -20.91
CA GLN A 348 16.07 7.37 -20.56
C GLN A 348 15.95 6.80 -19.14
N MET A 349 14.95 7.20 -18.35
CA MET A 349 14.62 6.50 -17.11
C MET A 349 14.02 5.12 -17.40
N GLY A 350 14.13 4.17 -16.46
CA GLY A 350 13.46 2.88 -16.61
C GLY A 350 13.94 1.82 -15.62
N ARG A 351 13.79 0.55 -15.97
CA ARG A 351 14.07 -0.63 -15.13
C ARG A 351 15.40 -0.58 -14.37
N ARG A 352 16.46 -0.09 -15.01
CA ARG A 352 17.81 0.02 -14.41
C ARG A 352 17.92 1.12 -13.36
N SER A 353 17.01 2.07 -13.36
CA SER A 353 16.90 3.10 -12.33
C SER A 353 16.29 2.50 -11.05
N ASP A 354 15.30 1.61 -11.16
CA ASP A 354 14.79 0.84 -10.00
C ASP A 354 15.89 -0.03 -9.36
N ILE A 355 16.76 -0.65 -10.17
CA ILE A 355 17.90 -1.45 -9.67
C ILE A 355 18.90 -0.59 -8.90
N TRP A 356 19.12 0.66 -9.33
CA TRP A 356 19.95 1.60 -8.57
C TRP A 356 19.34 1.86 -7.19
N SER A 357 18.04 2.18 -7.16
CA SER A 357 17.32 2.45 -5.92
C SER A 357 17.33 1.25 -4.97
N LEU A 358 17.10 0.03 -5.51
CA LEU A 358 17.19 -1.20 -4.73
C LEU A 358 18.60 -1.42 -4.16
N GLY A 359 19.65 -1.10 -4.91
CA GLY A 359 21.04 -1.21 -4.43
C GLY A 359 21.34 -0.24 -3.28
N CYS A 360 20.77 0.96 -3.33
CA CYS A 360 20.85 1.93 -2.23
C CYS A 360 20.11 1.43 -0.98
N ILE A 361 18.90 0.88 -1.15
CA ILE A 361 18.11 0.30 -0.06
C ILE A 361 18.84 -0.90 0.57
N MET A 362 19.43 -1.78 -0.25
CA MET A 362 20.22 -2.91 0.23
C MET A 362 21.40 -2.46 1.10
N ALA A 363 22.12 -1.41 0.69
CA ALA A 363 23.22 -0.86 1.47
C ALA A 363 22.76 -0.34 2.84
N GLU A 364 21.59 0.31 2.91
CA GLU A 364 21.02 0.76 4.19
C GLU A 364 20.54 -0.39 5.06
N ILE A 365 19.96 -1.46 4.49
CA ILE A 365 19.55 -2.66 5.24
C ILE A 365 20.77 -3.32 5.90
N LEU A 366 21.89 -3.44 5.17
CA LEU A 366 23.13 -3.99 5.73
C LEU A 366 23.67 -3.08 6.84
N ALA A 367 23.65 -1.76 6.61
CA ALA A 367 24.05 -0.79 7.64
C ALA A 367 23.16 -0.89 8.88
N ALA A 368 21.85 -1.03 8.73
CA ALA A 368 20.90 -1.20 9.83
C ALA A 368 21.20 -2.49 10.61
N SER A 369 21.37 -3.61 9.89
CA SER A 369 21.69 -4.91 10.48
C SER A 369 23.00 -4.89 11.27
N LEU A 370 23.97 -4.05 10.85
CA LEU A 370 25.25 -3.88 11.53
C LEU A 370 25.24 -2.74 12.57
N GLY A 371 24.11 -2.09 12.82
CA GLY A 371 24.00 -0.96 13.74
C GLY A 371 24.72 0.31 13.29
N THR A 372 25.02 0.46 12.00
CA THR A 372 25.78 1.58 11.41
C THR A 372 24.96 2.49 10.49
N LEU A 373 23.64 2.29 10.37
CA LEU A 373 22.76 3.08 9.49
C LEU A 373 22.88 4.60 9.69
N THR A 374 22.82 5.06 10.93
CA THR A 374 22.97 6.49 11.26
C THR A 374 24.32 7.03 10.82
N ASN A 375 25.40 6.28 11.07
CA ASN A 375 26.76 6.66 10.68
C ASN A 375 26.90 6.77 9.16
N LEU A 376 26.33 5.83 8.40
CA LEU A 376 26.33 5.87 6.94
C LEU A 376 25.65 7.15 6.44
N ARG A 377 24.42 7.41 6.91
CA ARG A 377 23.63 8.59 6.50
C ARG A 377 24.32 9.90 6.86
N GLU A 378 24.83 10.02 8.10
CA GLU A 378 25.54 11.23 8.55
C GLU A 378 26.83 11.50 7.78
N LYS A 379 27.65 10.47 7.53
CA LYS A 379 28.88 10.64 6.73
C LYS A 379 28.58 10.98 5.27
N MET A 380 27.48 10.49 4.71
CA MET A 380 27.02 10.89 3.38
C MET A 380 26.56 12.35 3.35
N ILE A 381 25.95 12.84 4.44
CA ILE A 381 25.60 14.27 4.60
C ILE A 381 26.86 15.15 4.75
N GLN A 382 27.82 14.74 5.58
CA GLN A 382 29.02 15.54 5.88
C GLN A 382 29.99 15.64 4.70
N ASN A 383 30.15 14.55 3.93
CA ASN A 383 31.08 14.50 2.79
C ASN A 383 30.50 15.10 1.50
N ARG A 384 29.42 15.89 1.59
CA ARG A 384 28.86 16.62 0.44
C ARG A 384 29.90 17.59 -0.11
N THR A 385 30.39 17.36 -1.33
CA THR A 385 31.14 18.40 -2.04
C THR A 385 30.21 19.53 -2.51
N ALA A 386 30.66 20.78 -2.35
CA ALA A 386 29.96 22.03 -2.68
C ALA A 386 29.42 22.18 -4.13
N GLY A 387 29.65 21.20 -5.02
CA GLY A 387 29.14 21.16 -6.39
C GLY A 387 27.71 20.65 -6.55
N HIS A 388 27.06 20.18 -5.48
CA HIS A 388 25.68 19.68 -5.51
C HIS A 388 24.61 20.79 -5.48
N ARG A 389 24.73 21.82 -6.33
CA ARG A 389 23.54 22.61 -6.68
C ARG A 389 22.77 21.80 -7.72
N LEU A 390 21.80 21.01 -7.27
CA LEU A 390 20.73 20.56 -8.17
C LEU A 390 20.11 21.81 -8.81
N MET A 391 19.78 21.74 -10.10
CA MET A 391 19.25 22.86 -10.90
C MET A 391 18.01 23.54 -10.29
N ASN A 392 17.39 22.93 -9.26
CA ASN A 392 16.11 23.36 -8.70
C ASN A 392 16.20 24.00 -7.30
N GLY A 393 17.36 24.49 -6.86
CA GLY A 393 17.49 25.35 -5.66
C GLY A 393 17.17 24.71 -4.30
N ASN A 394 16.50 23.55 -4.27
CA ASN A 394 16.20 22.80 -3.07
C ASN A 394 17.30 21.77 -2.78
N GLN A 395 17.84 21.88 -1.57
CA GLN A 395 18.89 21.01 -1.03
C GLN A 395 18.31 19.61 -0.77
N SER A 396 18.66 18.62 -1.59
CA SER A 396 18.40 17.22 -1.24
C SER A 396 19.41 16.75 -0.18
N PRO A 397 18.99 15.97 0.85
CA PRO A 397 19.79 15.76 2.06
C PRO A 397 20.93 14.73 1.92
N TYR A 398 20.97 13.84 0.94
CA TYR A 398 22.16 13.06 0.58
C TYR A 398 21.84 12.29 -0.70
N VAL A 399 22.83 11.94 -1.50
CA VAL A 399 22.66 11.12 -2.72
C VAL A 399 23.77 10.08 -2.80
N PHE A 400 23.47 8.91 -3.35
CA PHE A 400 24.42 7.79 -3.47
C PHE A 400 25.46 7.95 -4.58
N TYR A 401 25.55 9.13 -5.19
CA TYR A 401 26.54 9.50 -6.19
C TYR A 401 26.99 10.94 -6.00
N GLU A 402 28.16 11.28 -6.53
CA GLU A 402 28.71 12.64 -6.50
C GLU A 402 29.20 13.09 -7.88
N GLY A 403 29.11 14.41 -8.12
CA GLY A 403 29.67 15.02 -9.32
C GLY A 403 31.20 15.12 -9.24
N LYS A 404 31.89 14.95 -10.38
CA LYS A 404 33.33 15.18 -10.47
C LYS A 404 33.59 16.69 -10.53
N LYS A 405 34.51 17.17 -9.68
CA LYS A 405 34.84 18.60 -9.47
C LYS A 405 35.20 19.41 -10.73
N SER A 406 35.52 18.76 -11.86
CA SER A 406 36.01 19.40 -13.09
C SER A 406 34.97 19.58 -14.20
N CYS A 407 33.71 19.17 -14.00
CA CYS A 407 32.70 19.18 -15.06
C CYS A 407 31.69 20.33 -14.86
N ILE A 408 32.11 21.56 -15.17
CA ILE A 408 31.22 22.75 -15.12
C ILE A 408 30.32 22.83 -16.37
N CYS A 409 30.58 22.07 -17.44
CA CYS A 409 29.99 22.41 -18.75
C CYS A 409 29.31 21.28 -19.55
N PHE A 410 29.38 20.00 -19.15
CA PHE A 410 28.71 18.93 -19.91
C PHE A 410 28.15 17.85 -18.97
N LEU A 411 26.82 17.80 -18.87
CA LEU A 411 26.05 16.88 -18.03
C LEU A 411 25.87 15.53 -18.75
N ASP A 412 26.91 14.70 -18.74
CA ASP A 412 26.80 13.31 -19.21
C ASP A 412 27.24 12.30 -18.14
N GLU A 413 27.15 11.00 -18.44
CA GLU A 413 27.48 9.92 -17.50
C GLU A 413 28.92 9.99 -16.96
N SER A 414 29.84 10.66 -17.66
CA SER A 414 31.24 10.76 -17.27
C SER A 414 31.47 11.74 -16.10
N GLY A 415 30.53 12.65 -15.87
CA GLY A 415 30.57 13.65 -14.81
C GLY A 415 30.24 13.12 -13.42
N PHE A 416 29.82 11.87 -13.29
CA PHE A 416 29.37 11.28 -12.02
C PHE A 416 30.22 10.09 -11.57
N ARG A 417 30.23 9.82 -10.27
CA ARG A 417 30.76 8.59 -9.66
C ARG A 417 29.92 8.20 -8.45
N VAL A 418 29.98 6.93 -8.06
CA VAL A 418 29.36 6.46 -6.81
C VAL A 418 29.97 7.22 -5.64
N HIS A 419 29.15 7.58 -4.65
CA HIS A 419 29.59 8.36 -3.50
C HIS A 419 30.67 7.59 -2.74
N LYS A 420 31.83 8.22 -2.50
CA LYS A 420 32.98 7.55 -1.86
C LYS A 420 32.66 6.98 -0.47
N THR A 421 31.84 7.70 0.32
CA THR A 421 31.37 7.20 1.61
C THR A 421 30.68 5.85 1.48
N LEU A 422 29.82 5.64 0.48
CA LEU A 422 29.15 4.35 0.29
C LEU A 422 30.17 3.22 0.12
N ILE A 423 31.15 3.42 -0.78
CA ILE A 423 32.19 2.42 -1.04
C ILE A 423 33.04 2.17 0.20
N TYR A 424 33.40 3.22 0.94
CA TYR A 424 34.15 3.10 2.18
C TYR A 424 33.36 2.30 3.24
N GLU A 425 32.09 2.64 3.47
CA GLU A 425 31.27 1.96 4.46
C GLU A 425 31.01 0.48 4.07
N LEU A 426 30.80 0.16 2.80
CA LEU A 426 30.67 -1.24 2.35
C LEU A 426 31.95 -2.06 2.63
N ASN A 427 33.13 -1.48 2.43
CA ASN A 427 34.40 -2.12 2.81
C ASN A 427 34.49 -2.31 4.33
N GLU A 428 34.11 -1.30 5.12
CA GLU A 428 34.15 -1.38 6.57
C GLU A 428 33.13 -2.38 7.14
N MET A 429 31.93 -2.49 6.56
CA MET A 429 30.94 -3.51 6.92
C MET A 429 31.50 -4.91 6.74
N THR A 430 32.15 -5.18 5.60
CA THR A 430 32.77 -6.48 5.29
C THR A 430 33.94 -6.80 6.24
N ARG A 431 34.70 -5.78 6.66
CA ARG A 431 35.88 -5.91 7.52
C ARG A 431 35.54 -6.05 9.00
N ARG A 432 34.50 -5.34 9.47
CA ARG A 432 34.12 -5.29 10.89
C ARG A 432 33.02 -6.26 11.26
N GLY A 433 32.24 -6.72 10.28
CA GLY A 433 31.19 -7.69 10.50
C GLY A 433 31.73 -8.99 11.09
N ASN A 434 30.87 -9.72 11.77
CA ASN A 434 31.22 -11.01 12.35
C ASN A 434 31.80 -11.96 11.29
N PRO A 435 32.94 -12.62 11.57
CA PRO A 435 33.56 -13.57 10.66
C PRO A 435 32.60 -14.63 10.08
N ALA A 436 31.58 -15.04 10.85
CA ALA A 436 30.57 -16.00 10.39
C ALA A 436 29.76 -15.50 9.18
N PHE A 437 29.63 -14.18 9.00
CA PHE A 437 28.91 -13.55 7.88
C PHE A 437 29.86 -12.97 6.82
N HIS A 438 31.18 -13.17 6.93
CA HIS A 438 32.15 -12.48 6.07
C HIS A 438 31.94 -12.77 4.57
N GLU A 439 31.67 -14.03 4.23
CA GLU A 439 31.40 -14.44 2.84
C GLU A 439 30.10 -13.80 2.32
N VAL A 440 29.02 -13.88 3.10
CA VAL A 440 27.73 -13.23 2.80
C VAL A 440 27.89 -11.72 2.58
N LEU A 441 28.60 -11.03 3.48
CA LEU A 441 28.84 -9.58 3.38
C LEU A 441 29.69 -9.22 2.15
N THR A 442 30.66 -10.05 1.80
CA THR A 442 31.50 -9.87 0.61
C THR A 442 30.69 -9.97 -0.67
N GLU A 443 29.84 -10.99 -0.79
CA GLU A 443 28.95 -11.15 -1.94
C GLU A 443 27.88 -10.05 -2.00
N CYS A 444 27.32 -9.66 -0.86
CA CYS A 444 26.40 -8.53 -0.76
C CYS A 444 27.03 -7.22 -1.25
N LYS A 445 28.27 -6.95 -0.85
CA LYS A 445 29.04 -5.81 -1.35
C LYS A 445 29.21 -5.87 -2.87
N GLY A 446 29.65 -7.02 -3.40
CA GLY A 446 29.83 -7.20 -4.85
C GLY A 446 28.53 -7.03 -5.62
N LEU A 447 27.40 -7.46 -5.06
CA LEU A 447 26.06 -7.25 -5.61
C LEU A 447 25.70 -5.76 -5.63
N ILE A 448 25.83 -5.04 -4.50
CA ILE A 448 25.53 -3.60 -4.43
C ILE A 448 26.36 -2.82 -5.44
N GLU A 449 27.68 -3.08 -5.54
CA GLU A 449 28.57 -2.42 -6.49
C GLU A 449 28.12 -2.58 -7.96
N LYS A 450 27.53 -3.74 -8.32
CA LYS A 450 26.95 -4.01 -9.65
C LYS A 450 25.59 -3.33 -9.85
N MET A 451 24.84 -3.07 -8.79
CA MET A 451 23.54 -2.37 -8.83
C MET A 451 23.70 -0.86 -8.94
N VAL A 452 24.68 -0.27 -8.25
CA VAL A 452 24.91 1.19 -8.22
C VAL A 452 25.96 1.67 -9.24
N VAL A 453 26.10 0.97 -10.37
CA VAL A 453 27.01 1.43 -11.46
C VAL A 453 26.45 2.69 -12.11
N ILE A 454 27.22 3.79 -12.19
CA ILE A 454 26.76 5.05 -12.82
C ILE A 454 26.22 4.83 -14.23
N LYS A 455 26.97 4.10 -15.07
CA LYS A 455 26.57 3.77 -16.43
C LYS A 455 25.38 2.82 -16.43
N ARG A 456 24.18 3.37 -16.68
CA ARG A 456 22.89 2.65 -16.68
C ARG A 456 22.92 1.31 -17.45
N LYS A 457 23.53 1.31 -18.65
CA LYS A 457 23.62 0.09 -19.49
C LYS A 457 24.48 -1.02 -18.89
N LYS A 458 25.39 -0.70 -17.96
CA LYS A 458 26.28 -1.65 -17.26
C LYS A 458 25.72 -2.15 -15.93
N ARG A 459 24.67 -1.52 -15.38
CA ARG A 459 23.99 -2.05 -14.18
C ARG A 459 23.44 -3.43 -14.48
N MET A 460 23.20 -4.22 -13.45
CA MET A 460 22.55 -5.53 -13.55
C MET A 460 21.03 -5.45 -13.71
N ARG A 461 20.41 -6.54 -14.19
CA ARG A 461 18.95 -6.67 -14.41
C ARG A 461 18.34 -7.25 -13.14
N SER A 462 17.05 -7.02 -12.92
CA SER A 462 16.30 -7.59 -11.80
C SER A 462 16.46 -9.12 -11.72
N GLU A 463 16.37 -9.82 -12.85
CA GLU A 463 16.65 -11.27 -12.95
C GLU A 463 17.99 -11.67 -12.32
N HIS A 464 19.09 -11.05 -12.77
CA HIS A 464 20.41 -11.33 -12.21
C HIS A 464 20.54 -10.93 -10.72
N VAL A 465 19.77 -9.94 -10.24
CA VAL A 465 19.74 -9.57 -8.81
C VAL A 465 19.12 -10.71 -8.02
N VAL A 466 17.98 -11.24 -8.48
CA VAL A 466 17.29 -12.37 -7.85
C VAL A 466 18.19 -13.61 -7.82
N GLU A 467 18.84 -13.94 -8.94
CA GLU A 467 19.80 -15.05 -9.01
C GLU A 467 20.97 -14.89 -8.02
N THR A 468 21.54 -13.69 -7.95
CA THR A 468 22.65 -13.42 -7.01
C THR A 468 22.17 -13.50 -5.56
N LEU A 469 20.98 -12.99 -5.24
CA LEU A 469 20.41 -13.10 -3.89
C LEU A 469 20.09 -14.55 -3.51
N ASN A 470 19.61 -15.38 -4.45
CA ASN A 470 19.46 -16.82 -4.21
C ASN A 470 20.80 -17.45 -3.82
N HIS A 471 21.85 -17.17 -4.59
CA HIS A 471 23.19 -17.67 -4.27
C HIS A 471 23.67 -17.22 -2.89
N ILE A 472 23.50 -15.93 -2.56
CA ILE A 472 23.90 -15.38 -1.25
C ILE A 472 23.15 -16.08 -0.10
N LEU A 473 21.86 -16.35 -0.27
CA LEU A 473 21.02 -17.00 0.74
C LEU A 473 21.36 -18.49 0.93
N GLU A 474 22.07 -19.10 -0.02
CA GLU A 474 22.54 -20.50 0.07
C GLU A 474 23.93 -20.62 0.74
N ILE A 475 24.61 -19.50 1.01
CA ILE A 475 25.92 -19.51 1.67
C ILE A 475 25.75 -20.04 3.10
N PRO A 476 26.44 -21.12 3.50
CA PRO A 476 26.33 -21.69 4.83
C PRO A 476 26.93 -20.73 5.87
N ILE A 477 26.18 -20.46 6.94
CA ILE A 477 26.68 -19.70 8.08
C ILE A 477 27.16 -20.70 9.14
N PRO A 478 28.43 -20.62 9.59
CA PRO A 478 28.90 -21.46 10.68
C PRO A 478 28.05 -21.27 11.93
N GLU A 479 27.42 -22.35 12.42
CA GLU A 479 26.77 -22.32 13.72
C GLU A 479 27.85 -22.12 14.79
N ASN A 480 27.81 -21.01 15.51
CA ASN A 480 28.65 -20.88 16.70
C ASN A 480 28.15 -21.87 17.75
N GLU A 481 29.01 -22.80 18.18
CA GLU A 481 28.84 -23.61 19.39
C GLU A 481 28.70 -22.69 20.61
N THR A 482 27.48 -22.23 20.91
CA THR A 482 27.20 -21.49 22.14
C THR A 482 26.50 -22.40 23.15
N GLY A 483 27.26 -22.92 24.11
CA GLY A 483 26.80 -22.98 25.51
C GLY A 483 26.46 -24.35 26.13
N GLY A 484 27.30 -25.37 25.95
CA GLY A 484 27.27 -26.58 26.79
C GLY A 484 28.20 -26.48 28.00
N THR A 485 27.94 -25.55 28.94
CA THR A 485 28.58 -25.61 30.26
C THR A 485 27.66 -26.37 31.21
N GLN A 486 27.82 -27.69 31.26
CA GLN A 486 27.30 -28.49 32.37
C GLN A 486 28.07 -28.10 33.63
N ALA A 487 27.39 -27.48 34.58
CA ALA A 487 27.89 -27.34 35.94
C ALA A 487 27.77 -28.69 36.65
N THR A 488 28.93 -29.21 37.06
CA THR A 488 29.09 -30.23 38.11
C THR A 488 28.63 -29.71 39.46
#